data_AF-A0A2K9E1S5-F1
#
_entry.id   AF-A0A2K9E1S5-F1
#
_cell.length_a   1.000
_cell.length_b   1.000
_cell.length_c   1.000
_cell.angle_alpha   90.00
_cell.angle_beta   90.00
_cell.angle_gamma   90.00
#
_symmetry.space_group_name_H-M   'P 1'
#
loop_
_entity.id
_entity.type
_entity.pdbx_description
1 polymer ?
#
loop_
_entity_poly.entity_id
_entity_poly.type
_entity_poly.pdbx_seq_one_letter_code
_entity_poly.pdbx_strand_id
1 'polypeptide(L)'
;MDKLVAAVKPFFKRYDLVIIFSLMTLVYCIIEYFIFFPLVLGMSVLKSGSVLEIVIYIIQLAFKYLFKVKYLIYVIIGIAACGILFGLIFSAVFYSLNNFLSKKARPKDGVFKAEFLKSQYLTGIKQHFLKMSLMSASTILYSILFIGFMTVVTVPAIAVLRGQIEGKIDFLPLAIVLTVITAVVLFFGFMFFRTYILFWYPATFNFKRKTFAIGKRAADTFFWEIVSFLVVFDVAFCSFQLLLILLNSLMAGGQGVGFLRFLILILLNWVVKTVLFTILIVFVFSKFQQFKKRIITKTT
;
A
#
# COMPACT_ATOMS: atom_id res chain seq x y z
N MET A 1 -20.45 6.43 6.89
CA MET A 1 -20.04 5.03 7.11
C MET A 1 -21.02 4.01 6.54
N ASP A 2 -22.33 4.26 6.55
CA ASP A 2 -23.36 3.27 6.15
C ASP A 2 -23.22 2.72 4.71
N LYS A 3 -22.85 3.58 3.75
CA LYS A 3 -22.59 3.15 2.36
C LYS A 3 -21.35 2.24 2.22
N LEU A 4 -20.38 2.37 3.12
CA LEU A 4 -19.20 1.50 3.16
C LEU A 4 -19.56 0.16 3.80
N VAL A 5 -20.26 0.17 4.94
CA VAL A 5 -20.75 -1.06 5.59
C VAL A 5 -21.65 -1.87 4.64
N ALA A 6 -22.52 -1.21 3.88
CA ALA A 6 -23.37 -1.83 2.87
C ALA A 6 -22.59 -2.41 1.67
N ALA A 7 -21.39 -1.92 1.36
CA ALA A 7 -20.53 -2.44 0.30
C ALA A 7 -19.59 -3.56 0.79
N VAL A 8 -19.16 -3.49 2.06
CA VAL A 8 -18.24 -4.44 2.70
C VAL A 8 -18.96 -5.73 3.11
N LYS A 9 -20.16 -5.64 3.68
CA LYS A 9 -20.95 -6.81 4.12
C LYS A 9 -21.21 -7.85 3.01
N PRO A 10 -21.60 -7.47 1.78
CA PRO A 10 -21.76 -8.44 0.70
C PRO A 10 -20.42 -8.86 0.06
N PHE A 11 -19.34 -8.10 0.26
CA PHE A 11 -17.99 -8.52 -0.18
C PHE A 11 -17.48 -9.72 0.63
N PHE A 12 -17.68 -9.74 1.96
CA PHE A 12 -17.31 -10.90 2.78
C PHE A 12 -18.10 -12.18 2.46
N LYS A 13 -19.20 -12.09 1.72
CA LYS A 13 -19.95 -13.25 1.19
C LYS A 13 -19.35 -13.84 -0.10
N ARG A 14 -18.36 -13.16 -0.71
CA ARG A 14 -17.58 -13.64 -1.85
C ARG A 14 -16.30 -14.30 -1.35
N TYR A 15 -16.42 -15.56 -0.95
CA TYR A 15 -15.28 -16.34 -0.44
C TYR A 15 -14.09 -16.38 -1.41
N ASP A 16 -14.34 -16.34 -2.72
CA ASP A 16 -13.31 -16.35 -3.77
C ASP A 16 -12.39 -15.12 -3.70
N LEU A 17 -12.96 -13.92 -3.57
CA LEU A 17 -12.17 -12.69 -3.46
C LEU A 17 -11.46 -12.60 -2.11
N VAL A 18 -12.13 -13.02 -1.04
CA VAL A 18 -11.55 -13.03 0.31
C VAL A 18 -10.35 -13.98 0.36
N ILE A 19 -10.45 -15.19 -0.21
CA ILE A 19 -9.33 -16.16 -0.24
C ILE A 19 -8.12 -15.57 -0.96
N ILE A 20 -8.30 -14.94 -2.13
CA ILE A 20 -7.17 -14.36 -2.87
C ILE A 20 -6.52 -13.21 -2.10
N PHE A 21 -7.32 -12.29 -1.54
CA PHE A 21 -6.78 -11.22 -0.69
C PHE A 21 -6.10 -11.75 0.57
N SER A 22 -6.65 -12.79 1.18
CA SER A 22 -6.04 -13.48 2.32
C SER A 22 -4.69 -14.04 1.92
N LEU A 23 -4.57 -14.74 0.79
CA LEU A 23 -3.31 -15.33 0.36
C LEU A 23 -2.26 -14.27 0.02
N MET A 24 -2.65 -13.17 -0.64
CA MET A 24 -1.75 -12.02 -0.85
C MET A 24 -1.28 -11.40 0.47
N THR A 25 -2.19 -11.27 1.43
CA THR A 25 -1.86 -10.71 2.75
C THR A 25 -0.97 -11.66 3.55
N LEU A 26 -1.12 -12.98 3.37
CA LEU A 26 -0.24 -13.97 3.99
C LEU A 26 1.20 -13.79 3.50
N VAL A 27 1.38 -13.70 2.18
CA VAL A 27 2.70 -13.43 1.57
C VAL A 27 3.28 -12.12 2.09
N TYR A 28 2.46 -11.07 2.19
CA TYR A 28 2.88 -9.80 2.79
C TYR A 28 3.32 -9.96 4.25
N CYS A 29 2.58 -10.70 5.09
CA CYS A 29 2.94 -10.94 6.49
C CYS A 29 4.24 -11.75 6.62
N ILE A 30 4.48 -12.71 5.72
CA ILE A 30 5.73 -13.47 5.65
C ILE A 30 6.90 -12.54 5.31
N ILE A 31 6.77 -11.74 4.25
CA ILE A 31 7.79 -10.75 3.85
C ILE A 31 8.04 -9.76 4.99
N GLU A 32 6.99 -9.29 5.65
CA GLU A 32 7.08 -8.42 6.80
C GLU A 32 7.89 -9.05 7.93
N TYR A 33 7.59 -10.30 8.28
CA TYR A 33 8.29 -11.04 9.32
C TYR A 33 9.77 -11.26 9.02
N PHE A 34 10.12 -11.62 7.79
CA PHE A 34 11.51 -11.94 7.44
C PHE A 34 12.36 -10.72 7.06
N ILE A 35 11.75 -9.66 6.53
CA ILE A 35 12.48 -8.50 5.99
C ILE A 35 12.25 -7.27 6.85
N PHE A 36 11.00 -6.86 7.04
CA PHE A 36 10.69 -5.58 7.68
C PHE A 36 10.94 -5.60 9.19
N PHE A 37 10.51 -6.63 9.91
CA PHE A 37 10.73 -6.73 11.36
C PHE A 37 12.22 -6.77 11.72
N PRO A 38 13.08 -7.58 11.06
CA PRO A 38 14.52 -7.56 11.30
C PRO A 38 15.18 -6.24 10.89
N LEU A 39 14.69 -5.54 9.87
CA LEU A 39 15.17 -4.20 9.54
C LEU A 39 14.80 -3.18 10.62
N VAL A 40 13.57 -3.18 11.11
CA VAL A 40 13.10 -2.25 12.16
C VAL A 40 13.77 -2.54 13.51
N LEU A 41 13.88 -3.82 13.89
CA LEU A 41 14.57 -4.25 15.11
C LEU A 41 16.10 -4.13 14.96
N GLY A 42 16.65 -4.38 13.78
CA GLY A 42 18.07 -4.18 13.46
C GLY A 42 18.46 -2.70 13.46
N MET A 43 17.58 -1.80 13.04
CA MET A 43 17.74 -0.35 13.23
C MET A 43 17.78 0.04 14.71
N SER A 44 17.13 -0.72 15.60
CA SER A 44 17.25 -0.54 17.05
C SER A 44 18.57 -1.07 17.63
N VAL A 45 19.31 -1.90 16.88
CA VAL A 45 20.67 -2.38 17.21
C VAL A 45 21.75 -1.48 16.60
N LEU A 46 21.43 -0.68 15.57
CA LEU A 46 22.24 0.45 15.07
C LEU A 46 22.29 1.65 16.04
N LYS A 47 22.08 1.39 17.35
CA LYS A 47 22.13 2.35 18.46
C LYS A 47 23.47 3.10 18.61
N SER A 48 24.49 2.79 17.82
CA SER A 48 25.77 3.51 17.84
C SER A 48 26.01 4.42 16.63
N GLY A 49 25.17 4.36 15.58
CA GLY A 49 25.32 5.19 14.38
C GLY A 49 24.28 6.31 14.36
N SER A 50 24.70 7.53 14.04
CA SER A 50 23.76 8.65 13.93
C SER A 50 22.75 8.43 12.78
N VAL A 51 21.51 8.91 12.91
CA VAL A 51 20.49 8.82 11.82
C VAL A 51 21.03 9.42 10.51
N LEU A 52 21.89 10.43 10.62
CA LEU A 52 22.58 11.05 9.50
C LEU A 52 23.61 10.10 8.88
N GLU A 53 24.35 9.32 9.65
CA GLU A 53 25.21 8.24 9.14
C GLU A 53 24.40 7.14 8.46
N ILE A 54 23.21 6.79 8.96
CA ILE A 54 22.33 5.82 8.29
C ILE A 54 21.90 6.38 6.92
N VAL A 55 21.50 7.65 6.84
CA VAL A 55 21.15 8.29 5.58
C VAL A 55 22.35 8.37 4.64
N ILE A 56 23.53 8.79 5.13
CA ILE A 56 24.77 8.81 4.34
C ILE A 56 25.11 7.40 3.86
N TYR A 57 24.98 6.38 4.70
CA TYR A 57 25.26 5.00 4.34
C TYR A 57 24.28 4.48 3.29
N ILE A 58 22.99 4.79 3.41
CA ILE A 58 21.97 4.48 2.40
C ILE A 58 22.29 5.18 1.08
N ILE A 59 22.67 6.46 1.12
CA ILE A 59 23.07 7.22 -0.06
C ILE A 59 24.34 6.60 -0.67
N GLN A 60 25.38 6.33 0.12
CA GLN A 60 26.62 5.72 -0.36
C GLN A 60 26.40 4.31 -0.92
N LEU A 61 25.54 3.51 -0.29
CA LEU A 61 25.13 2.20 -0.79
C LEU A 61 24.36 2.36 -2.11
N ALA A 62 23.42 3.31 -2.17
CA ALA A 62 22.73 3.67 -3.40
C ALA A 62 23.73 4.08 -4.49
N PHE A 63 24.71 4.94 -4.23
CA PHE A 63 25.72 5.33 -5.22
C PHE A 63 26.64 4.16 -5.61
N LYS A 64 27.07 3.33 -4.65
CA LYS A 64 27.99 2.20 -4.88
C LYS A 64 27.36 1.09 -5.71
N TYR A 65 26.05 0.86 -5.58
CA TYR A 65 25.35 -0.22 -6.26
C TYR A 65 24.49 0.27 -7.44
N LEU A 66 23.79 1.40 -7.37
CA LEU A 66 22.92 1.88 -8.47
C LEU A 66 23.69 2.32 -9.71
N PHE A 67 24.89 2.88 -9.58
CA PHE A 67 25.68 3.31 -10.75
C PHE A 67 26.44 2.17 -11.42
N LYS A 68 26.43 0.98 -10.83
CA LYS A 68 26.93 -0.22 -11.49
C LYS A 68 25.85 -0.78 -12.40
N VAL A 69 26.11 -0.74 -13.71
CA VAL A 69 25.21 -1.21 -14.78
C VAL A 69 24.58 -2.57 -14.47
N LYS A 70 25.35 -3.51 -13.92
CA LYS A 70 24.89 -4.87 -13.57
C LYS A 70 23.74 -4.88 -12.55
N TYR A 71 23.82 -4.05 -11.50
CA TYR A 71 22.77 -3.98 -10.48
C TYR A 71 21.57 -3.15 -10.95
N LEU A 72 21.80 -2.12 -11.75
CA LEU A 72 20.72 -1.35 -12.37
C LEU A 72 19.85 -2.24 -13.27
N ILE A 73 20.47 -3.14 -14.05
CA ILE A 73 19.76 -4.16 -14.84
C ILE A 73 18.94 -5.08 -13.93
N TYR A 74 19.50 -5.60 -12.83
CA TYR A 74 18.77 -6.45 -11.89
C TYR A 74 17.56 -5.74 -11.26
N VAL A 75 17.69 -4.45 -10.93
CA VAL A 75 16.57 -3.65 -10.41
C VAL A 75 15.46 -3.50 -11.45
N ILE A 76 15.81 -3.19 -12.70
CA ILE A 76 14.82 -3.07 -13.79
C ILE A 76 14.10 -4.41 -14.03
N ILE A 77 14.84 -5.51 -14.10
CA ILE A 77 14.27 -6.86 -14.25
C ILE A 77 13.35 -7.19 -13.07
N GLY A 78 13.76 -6.86 -11.84
CA GLY A 78 12.94 -7.02 -10.64
C GLY A 78 11.63 -6.24 -10.71
N ILE A 79 11.68 -4.96 -11.09
CA ILE A 79 10.49 -4.12 -11.25
C ILE A 79 9.56 -4.70 -12.33
N ALA A 80 10.11 -5.14 -13.47
CA ALA A 80 9.33 -5.74 -14.55
C ALA A 80 8.69 -7.06 -14.11
N ALA A 81 9.44 -7.94 -13.44
CA ALA A 81 8.95 -9.22 -12.94
C ALA A 81 7.83 -9.03 -11.89
N CYS A 82 8.03 -8.14 -10.92
CA CYS A 82 7.00 -7.77 -9.95
C CYS A 82 5.78 -7.15 -10.64
N GLY A 83 5.99 -6.27 -11.63
CA GLY A 83 4.93 -5.68 -12.43
C GLY A 83 4.08 -6.73 -13.15
N ILE A 84 4.70 -7.74 -13.74
CA ILE A 84 4.03 -8.87 -14.39
C ILE A 84 3.22 -9.69 -13.38
N LEU A 85 3.82 -10.04 -12.23
CA LEU A 85 3.16 -10.81 -11.17
C LEU A 85 1.93 -10.06 -10.64
N PHE A 86 2.09 -8.78 -10.28
CA PHE A 86 0.98 -7.95 -9.81
C PHE A 86 -0.05 -7.70 -10.91
N GLY A 87 0.38 -7.51 -12.17
CA GLY A 87 -0.50 -7.36 -13.32
C GLY A 87 -1.41 -8.57 -13.50
N LEU A 88 -0.89 -9.78 -13.35
CA LEU A 88 -1.68 -11.02 -13.41
C LEU A 88 -2.70 -11.08 -12.28
N ILE A 89 -2.26 -10.91 -11.04
CA ILE A 89 -3.13 -11.03 -9.87
C ILE A 89 -4.19 -9.93 -9.86
N PHE A 90 -3.78 -8.67 -10.01
CA PHE A 90 -4.68 -7.51 -9.95
C PHE A 90 -5.63 -7.44 -11.14
N SER A 91 -5.22 -7.83 -12.35
CA SER A 91 -6.14 -7.86 -13.50
C SER A 91 -7.34 -8.77 -13.27
N ALA A 92 -7.11 -9.92 -12.63
CA ALA A 92 -8.15 -10.90 -12.34
C ALA A 92 -9.04 -10.43 -11.17
N VAL A 93 -8.43 -10.02 -10.05
CA VAL A 93 -9.12 -9.66 -8.80
C VAL A 93 -9.91 -8.35 -8.95
N PHE A 94 -9.30 -7.31 -9.49
CA PHE A 94 -9.97 -6.01 -9.61
C PHE A 94 -11.05 -6.00 -10.68
N TYR A 95 -10.93 -6.81 -11.72
CA TYR A 95 -12.02 -7.01 -12.69
C TYR A 95 -13.25 -7.62 -12.03
N SER A 96 -13.07 -8.68 -11.25
CA SER A 96 -14.15 -9.33 -10.49
C SER A 96 -14.80 -8.36 -9.47
N LEU A 97 -13.98 -7.58 -8.77
CA LEU A 97 -14.43 -6.53 -7.84
C LEU A 97 -15.21 -5.41 -8.55
N ASN A 98 -14.72 -4.93 -9.69
CA ASN A 98 -15.37 -3.86 -10.43
C ASN A 98 -16.73 -4.29 -10.98
N ASN A 99 -16.84 -5.53 -11.47
CA ASN A 99 -18.10 -6.12 -11.94
C ASN A 99 -19.09 -6.35 -10.81
N PHE A 100 -18.60 -6.72 -9.61
CA PHE A 100 -19.41 -6.84 -8.41
C PHE A 100 -20.09 -5.52 -8.04
N LEU A 101 -19.29 -4.46 -7.87
CA LEU A 101 -19.76 -3.15 -7.42
C LEU A 101 -20.63 -2.48 -8.49
N SER A 102 -20.41 -2.79 -9.77
CA SER A 102 -21.25 -2.33 -10.88
C SER A 102 -22.56 -3.11 -11.03
N LYS A 103 -22.83 -4.14 -10.20
CA LYS A 103 -24.00 -5.05 -10.28
C LYS A 103 -24.17 -5.77 -11.63
N LYS A 104 -23.14 -5.80 -12.48
CA LYS A 104 -23.20 -6.39 -13.84
C LYS A 104 -23.13 -7.92 -13.84
N ALA A 105 -22.62 -8.52 -12.77
CA ALA A 105 -22.35 -9.95 -12.68
C ALA A 105 -23.19 -10.61 -11.59
N ARG A 106 -24.43 -11.00 -11.92
CA ARG A 106 -25.13 -12.05 -11.19
C ARG A 106 -24.87 -13.38 -11.92
N PRO A 107 -24.67 -14.49 -11.20
CA PRO A 107 -24.69 -15.79 -11.86
C PRO A 107 -26.03 -15.90 -12.61
N LYS A 108 -25.98 -16.27 -13.89
CA LYS A 108 -27.20 -16.70 -14.59
C LYS A 108 -27.60 -18.02 -13.97
N ASP A 109 -28.88 -18.17 -13.65
CA ASP A 109 -29.44 -19.42 -13.12
C ASP A 109 -29.05 -20.57 -14.07
N GLY A 110 -28.35 -21.59 -13.54
CA GLY A 110 -27.90 -22.76 -14.29
C GLY A 110 -26.40 -22.89 -14.58
N VAL A 111 -25.55 -21.89 -14.31
CA VAL A 111 -24.08 -22.03 -14.48
C VAL A 111 -23.41 -22.39 -13.15
N PHE A 112 -22.58 -23.44 -13.14
CA PHE A 112 -21.76 -23.80 -11.98
C PHE A 112 -20.94 -22.59 -11.52
N LYS A 113 -21.07 -22.21 -10.25
CA LYS A 113 -20.47 -21.00 -9.67
C LYS A 113 -18.96 -20.92 -9.93
N ALA A 114 -18.26 -22.05 -9.98
CA ALA A 114 -16.84 -22.15 -10.26
C ALA A 114 -16.46 -21.83 -11.73
N GLU A 115 -17.25 -22.29 -12.70
CA GLU A 115 -16.98 -22.04 -14.13
C GLU A 115 -17.23 -20.59 -14.50
N PHE A 116 -18.29 -19.99 -13.95
CA PHE A 116 -18.58 -18.56 -14.12
C PHE A 116 -17.43 -17.70 -13.56
N LEU A 117 -16.90 -18.06 -12.38
CA LEU A 117 -15.76 -17.39 -11.79
C LEU A 117 -14.50 -17.54 -12.65
N LYS A 118 -14.17 -18.77 -13.07
CA LYS A 118 -13.02 -19.05 -13.95
C LYS A 118 -13.09 -18.23 -15.24
N SER A 119 -14.27 -18.16 -15.85
CA SER A 119 -14.53 -17.34 -17.04
C SER A 119 -14.30 -15.85 -16.79
N GLN A 120 -14.76 -15.31 -15.64
CA GLN A 120 -14.52 -13.91 -15.29
C GLN A 120 -13.06 -13.58 -15.04
N TYR A 121 -12.33 -14.44 -14.33
CA TYR A 121 -10.92 -14.25 -14.05
C TYR A 121 -10.09 -14.31 -15.35
N LEU A 122 -10.35 -15.30 -16.21
CA LEU A 122 -9.69 -15.42 -17.51
C LEU A 122 -10.01 -14.23 -18.42
N THR A 123 -11.26 -13.75 -18.40
CA THR A 123 -11.66 -12.56 -19.16
C THR A 123 -10.93 -11.31 -18.68
N GLY A 124 -10.83 -11.13 -17.36
CA GLY A 124 -10.09 -10.03 -16.74
C GLY A 124 -8.61 -10.02 -17.13
N ILE A 125 -7.96 -11.18 -17.06
CA ILE A 125 -6.56 -11.34 -17.47
C ILE A 125 -6.41 -11.03 -18.97
N LYS A 126 -7.17 -11.69 -19.85
CA LYS A 126 -7.04 -11.49 -21.31
C LYS A 126 -7.24 -10.04 -21.73
N GLN A 127 -8.16 -9.31 -21.09
CA GLN A 127 -8.49 -7.94 -21.49
C GLN A 127 -7.60 -6.86 -20.85
N HIS A 128 -7.11 -7.09 -19.62
CA HIS A 128 -6.46 -6.04 -18.83
C HIS A 128 -5.02 -6.35 -18.40
N PHE A 129 -4.51 -7.56 -18.60
CA PHE A 129 -3.18 -7.98 -18.11
C PHE A 129 -2.05 -7.03 -18.48
N LEU A 130 -1.87 -6.72 -19.77
CA LEU A 130 -0.74 -5.89 -20.23
C LEU A 130 -0.81 -4.46 -19.66
N LYS A 131 -2.01 -3.89 -19.64
CA LYS A 131 -2.24 -2.55 -19.07
C LYS A 131 -1.99 -2.53 -17.56
N MET A 132 -2.42 -3.58 -16.86
CA MET A 132 -2.25 -3.71 -15.42
C MET A 132 -0.80 -4.01 -15.02
N SER A 133 -0.08 -4.77 -15.83
CA SER A 133 1.34 -5.06 -15.63
C SER A 133 2.18 -3.79 -15.78
N LEU A 134 1.99 -3.05 -16.88
CA LEU A 134 2.67 -1.76 -17.10
C LEU A 134 2.36 -0.76 -16.01
N MET A 135 1.09 -0.71 -15.58
CA MET A 135 0.66 0.16 -14.50
C MET A 135 1.30 -0.23 -13.15
N SER A 136 1.35 -1.53 -12.84
CA SER A 136 1.96 -2.03 -11.60
C SER A 136 3.46 -1.77 -11.58
N ALA A 137 4.15 -2.01 -12.69
CA ALA A 137 5.57 -1.67 -12.86
C ALA A 137 5.82 -0.16 -12.68
N SER A 138 5.00 0.68 -13.32
CA SER A 138 5.07 2.15 -13.16
C SER A 138 4.81 2.57 -11.72
N THR A 139 3.86 1.93 -11.04
CA THR A 139 3.55 2.21 -9.64
C THR A 139 4.73 1.89 -8.73
N ILE A 140 5.39 0.75 -8.94
CA ILE A 140 6.60 0.37 -8.19
C ILE A 140 7.70 1.39 -8.42
N LEU A 141 7.96 1.73 -9.69
CA LEU A 141 8.99 2.71 -10.06
C LEU A 141 8.72 4.08 -9.40
N TYR A 142 7.51 4.61 -9.52
CA TYR A 142 7.15 5.88 -8.89
C TYR A 142 7.21 5.81 -7.36
N SER A 143 6.91 4.65 -6.75
CA SER A 143 7.04 4.48 -5.30
C SER A 143 8.50 4.53 -4.86
N ILE A 144 9.41 3.89 -5.59
CA ILE A 144 10.86 3.94 -5.32
C ILE A 144 11.37 5.37 -5.44
N LEU A 145 11.06 6.06 -6.55
CA LEU A 145 11.46 7.45 -6.78
C LEU A 145 10.90 8.38 -5.69
N PHE A 146 9.64 8.19 -5.32
CA PHE A 146 8.98 8.96 -4.29
C PHE A 146 9.63 8.78 -2.92
N ILE A 147 9.91 7.54 -2.50
CA ILE A 147 10.61 7.27 -1.23
C ILE A 147 12.00 7.93 -1.22
N GLY A 148 12.73 7.86 -2.34
CA GLY A 148 14.01 8.54 -2.49
C GLY A 148 13.90 10.05 -2.29
N PHE A 149 12.93 10.69 -2.97
CA PHE A 149 12.67 12.12 -2.83
C PHE A 149 12.30 12.50 -1.39
N MET A 150 11.38 11.77 -0.75
CA MET A 150 10.96 12.04 0.63
C MET A 150 12.11 11.89 1.62
N THR A 151 13.02 10.93 1.40
CA THR A 151 14.21 10.75 2.22
C THR A 151 15.10 12.01 2.15
N VAL A 152 15.35 12.54 0.94
CA VAL A 152 16.14 13.76 0.73
C VAL A 152 15.50 14.96 1.41
N VAL A 153 14.17 15.12 1.30
CA VAL A 153 13.42 16.21 1.96
C VAL A 153 13.53 16.15 3.49
N THR A 154 13.77 14.97 4.07
CA THR A 154 13.86 14.79 5.53
C THR A 154 15.26 15.18 6.07
N VAL A 155 16.30 15.22 5.22
CA VAL A 155 17.68 15.45 5.64
C VAL A 155 17.89 16.77 6.40
N PRO A 156 17.39 17.93 5.92
CA PRO A 156 17.61 19.20 6.61
C PRO A 156 17.00 19.23 8.01
N ALA A 157 15.79 18.69 8.17
CA ALA A 157 15.11 18.65 9.47
C ALA A 157 15.88 17.77 10.48
N ILE A 158 16.35 16.59 10.05
CA ILE A 158 17.15 15.70 10.90
C ILE A 158 18.46 16.38 11.31
N ALA A 159 19.13 17.07 10.39
CA ALA A 159 20.39 17.74 10.65
C ALA A 159 20.24 18.87 11.69
N VAL A 160 19.21 19.69 11.58
CA VAL A 160 18.92 20.77 12.54
C VAL A 160 18.49 20.21 13.90
N LEU A 161 17.64 19.19 13.91
CA LEU A 161 17.19 18.54 15.16
C LEU A 161 18.38 17.94 15.92
N ARG A 162 19.31 17.29 15.20
CA ARG A 162 20.54 16.76 15.78
C ARG A 162 21.47 17.86 16.28
N GLY A 163 21.64 18.94 15.51
CA GLY A 163 22.47 20.08 15.93
C GLY A 163 21.97 20.75 17.22
N GLN A 164 20.65 20.75 17.44
CA GLN A 164 20.03 21.14 18.71
C GLN A 164 20.31 20.16 19.84
N ILE A 165 20.13 18.85 19.62
CA ILE A 165 20.40 17.81 20.63
C ILE A 165 21.87 17.82 21.06
N GLU A 166 22.78 18.09 20.13
CA GLU A 166 24.23 18.19 20.37
C GLU A 166 24.66 19.56 20.95
N GLY A 167 23.73 20.50 21.18
CA GLY A 167 24.05 21.83 21.73
C GLY A 167 24.86 22.74 20.80
N LYS A 168 24.92 22.43 19.50
CA LYS A 168 25.65 23.22 18.49
C LYS A 168 24.81 24.35 17.87
N ILE A 169 23.49 24.26 18.02
CA ILE A 169 22.53 25.23 17.53
C ILE A 169 21.74 25.67 18.75
N ASP A 170 21.67 26.97 19.06
CA ASP A 170 20.92 27.49 20.23
C ASP A 170 19.47 27.91 19.89
N PHE A 171 19.11 27.95 18.61
CA PHE A 171 17.78 28.38 18.17
C PHE A 171 16.75 27.23 18.12
N LEU A 172 16.20 26.90 19.29
CA LEU A 172 15.10 25.93 19.43
C LEU A 172 13.86 26.23 18.56
N PRO A 173 13.44 27.51 18.37
CA PRO A 173 12.33 27.83 17.48
C PRO A 173 12.57 27.41 16.02
N LEU A 174 13.79 27.58 15.52
CA LEU A 174 14.16 27.22 14.14
C LEU A 174 14.02 25.70 13.92
N ALA A 175 14.46 24.90 14.89
CA ALA A 175 14.36 23.45 14.82
C ALA A 175 12.93 22.95 14.85
N ILE A 176 12.07 23.54 15.69
CA ILE A 176 10.64 23.22 15.73
C ILE A 176 9.98 23.56 14.39
N VAL A 177 10.19 24.78 13.89
CA VAL A 177 9.57 25.25 12.65
C VAL A 177 9.98 24.35 11.47
N LEU A 178 11.27 24.07 11.32
CA LEU A 178 11.76 23.22 10.24
C LEU A 178 11.19 21.80 10.34
N THR A 179 11.14 21.24 11.55
CA THR A 179 10.59 19.89 11.78
C THR A 179 9.09 19.82 11.46
N VAL A 180 8.32 20.82 11.87
CA VAL A 180 6.88 20.90 11.60
C VAL A 180 6.63 21.06 10.11
N ILE A 181 7.34 21.94 9.41
CA ILE A 181 7.21 22.13 7.97
C ILE A 181 7.55 20.82 7.24
N THR A 182 8.65 20.17 7.59
CA THR A 182 9.03 18.87 6.99
C THR A 182 7.97 17.81 7.27
N ALA A 183 7.43 17.71 8.49
CA ALA A 183 6.37 16.76 8.82
C ALA A 183 5.10 17.01 7.98
N VAL A 184 4.70 18.27 7.78
CA VAL A 184 3.57 18.66 6.93
C VAL A 184 3.81 18.28 5.48
N VAL A 185 4.99 18.59 4.93
CA VAL A 185 5.38 18.23 3.56
C VAL A 185 5.37 16.71 3.38
N LEU A 186 5.92 15.97 4.35
CA LEU A 186 5.94 14.52 4.32
C LEU A 186 4.52 13.96 4.33
N PHE A 187 3.68 14.44 5.25
CA PHE A 187 2.29 14.02 5.37
C PHE A 187 1.52 14.24 4.08
N PHE A 188 1.51 15.46 3.55
CA PHE A 188 0.76 15.77 2.33
C PHE A 188 1.35 15.03 1.12
N GLY A 189 2.67 14.97 0.99
CA GLY A 189 3.31 14.22 -0.09
C GLY A 189 2.86 12.76 -0.10
N PHE A 190 2.90 12.07 1.05
CA PHE A 190 2.47 10.67 1.16
C PHE A 190 0.98 10.51 0.84
N MET A 191 0.14 11.40 1.36
CA MET A 191 -1.31 11.35 1.14
C MET A 191 -1.68 11.58 -0.33
N PHE A 192 -1.07 12.56 -0.99
CA PHE A 192 -1.26 12.82 -2.43
C PHE A 192 -0.80 11.62 -3.26
N PHE A 193 0.42 11.14 -3.02
CA PHE A 193 0.98 10.01 -3.76
C PHE A 193 0.10 8.77 -3.64
N ARG A 194 -0.25 8.39 -2.40
CA ARG A 194 -1.07 7.21 -2.11
C ARG A 194 -2.46 7.34 -2.73
N THR A 195 -3.11 8.49 -2.59
CA THR A 195 -4.45 8.72 -3.14
C THR A 195 -4.47 8.59 -4.67
N TYR A 196 -3.52 9.22 -5.36
CA TYR A 196 -3.47 9.19 -6.82
C TYR A 196 -3.13 7.81 -7.37
N ILE A 197 -2.18 7.09 -6.77
CA ILE A 197 -1.85 5.73 -7.17
C ILE A 197 -3.05 4.79 -6.96
N LEU A 198 -3.70 4.85 -5.79
CA LEU A 198 -4.84 4.00 -5.48
C LEU A 198 -6.00 4.20 -6.46
N PHE A 199 -6.30 5.44 -6.86
CA PHE A 199 -7.37 5.76 -7.80
C PHE A 199 -7.01 5.52 -9.27
N TRP A 200 -5.72 5.42 -9.58
CA TRP A 200 -5.29 5.06 -10.93
C TRP A 200 -5.71 3.62 -11.27
N TYR A 201 -5.68 2.69 -10.30
CA TYR A 201 -6.06 1.28 -10.50
C TYR A 201 -7.50 1.12 -11.03
N PRO A 202 -8.55 1.60 -10.33
CA PRO A 202 -9.92 1.48 -10.82
C PRO A 202 -10.17 2.29 -12.11
N ALA A 203 -9.41 3.36 -12.37
CA ALA A 203 -9.50 4.13 -13.61
C ALA A 203 -9.03 3.32 -14.84
N THR A 204 -7.96 2.54 -14.69
CA THR A 204 -7.41 1.69 -15.76
C THR A 204 -8.38 0.57 -16.19
N PHE A 205 -9.28 0.12 -15.32
CA PHE A 205 -10.34 -0.83 -15.70
C PHE A 205 -11.52 -0.18 -16.41
N ASN A 206 -11.89 1.03 -16.00
CA ASN A 206 -13.14 1.63 -16.45
C ASN A 206 -13.00 2.48 -17.71
N PHE A 207 -11.79 2.93 -18.05
CA PHE A 207 -11.55 3.84 -19.17
C PHE A 207 -10.40 3.37 -20.08
N LYS A 208 -10.55 3.57 -21.40
CA LYS A 208 -9.56 3.13 -22.40
C LYS A 208 -8.43 4.16 -22.64
N ARG A 209 -8.67 5.45 -22.41
CA ARG A 209 -7.72 6.55 -22.65
C ARG A 209 -7.64 7.47 -21.43
N LYS A 210 -6.50 8.16 -21.26
CA LYS A 210 -6.24 9.15 -20.20
C LYS A 210 -6.57 8.62 -18.78
N THR A 211 -6.22 7.37 -18.51
CA THR A 211 -6.59 6.67 -17.26
C THR A 211 -6.05 7.37 -16.02
N PHE A 212 -4.82 7.87 -16.05
CA PHE A 212 -4.24 8.63 -14.94
C PHE A 212 -4.98 9.94 -14.68
N ALA A 213 -5.27 10.73 -15.72
CA ALA A 213 -5.96 12.02 -15.57
C ALA A 213 -7.38 11.85 -15.00
N ILE A 214 -8.09 10.80 -15.42
CA ILE A 214 -9.42 10.47 -14.88
C ILE A 214 -9.32 10.00 -13.43
N GLY A 215 -8.33 9.15 -13.11
CA GLY A 215 -8.04 8.73 -11.74
C GLY A 215 -7.72 9.90 -10.82
N LYS A 216 -6.87 10.83 -11.28
CA LYS A 216 -6.55 12.08 -10.58
C LYS A 216 -7.82 12.91 -10.33
N ARG A 217 -8.63 13.15 -11.36
CA ARG A 217 -9.87 13.93 -11.21
C ARG A 217 -10.85 13.29 -10.21
N ALA A 218 -10.92 11.96 -10.20
CA ALA A 218 -11.73 11.21 -9.23
C ALA A 218 -11.20 11.39 -7.80
N ALA A 219 -9.88 11.31 -7.62
CA ALA A 219 -9.22 11.57 -6.35
C ALA A 219 -9.43 13.00 -5.87
N ASP A 220 -9.24 14.01 -6.73
CA ASP A 220 -9.39 15.43 -6.40
C ASP A 220 -10.82 15.74 -5.92
N THR A 221 -11.83 15.11 -6.53
CA THR A 221 -13.24 15.33 -6.18
C THR A 221 -13.59 14.88 -4.76
N PHE A 222 -12.90 13.85 -4.25
CA PHE A 222 -13.16 13.26 -2.94
C PHE A 222 -11.94 13.33 -2.02
N PHE A 223 -11.00 14.24 -2.30
CA PHE A 223 -9.66 14.22 -1.71
C PHE A 223 -9.69 14.19 -0.19
N TRP A 224 -10.40 15.14 0.43
CA TRP A 224 -10.48 15.23 1.89
C TRP A 224 -11.14 14.03 2.56
N GLU A 225 -12.16 13.45 1.92
CA GLU A 225 -12.82 12.25 2.45
C GLU A 225 -11.90 11.02 2.35
N ILE A 226 -11.11 10.91 1.28
CA ILE A 226 -10.14 9.84 1.12
C ILE A 226 -9.00 10.02 2.12
N VAL A 227 -8.44 11.21 2.25
CA VAL A 227 -7.36 11.50 3.20
C VAL A 227 -7.80 11.21 4.63
N SER A 228 -8.99 11.67 5.04
CA SER A 228 -9.53 11.37 6.38
C SER A 228 -9.63 9.86 6.63
N PHE A 229 -10.13 9.10 5.64
CA PHE A 229 -10.19 7.65 5.74
C PHE A 229 -8.80 6.99 5.80
N LEU A 230 -7.84 7.46 4.99
CA LEU A 230 -6.47 6.95 4.99
C LEU A 230 -5.75 7.24 6.32
N VAL A 231 -5.97 8.42 6.93
CA VAL A 231 -5.42 8.75 8.25
C VAL A 231 -5.97 7.81 9.32
N VAL A 232 -7.29 7.60 9.36
CA VAL A 232 -7.89 6.65 10.32
C VAL A 232 -7.38 5.23 10.09
N PHE A 233 -7.24 4.82 8.83
CA PHE A 233 -6.66 3.54 8.45
C PHE A 233 -5.21 3.41 8.94
N ASP A 234 -4.39 4.44 8.77
CA ASP A 234 -2.97 4.43 9.16
C ASP A 234 -2.83 4.40 10.68
N VAL A 235 -3.63 5.18 11.41
CA VAL A 235 -3.66 5.13 12.88
C VAL A 235 -4.07 3.73 13.37
N ALA A 236 -5.11 3.13 12.79
CA ALA A 236 -5.54 1.78 13.14
C ALA A 236 -4.47 0.72 12.82
N PHE A 237 -3.84 0.83 11.65
CA PHE A 237 -2.79 -0.09 11.20
C PHE A 237 -1.53 0.01 12.09
N CYS A 238 -1.06 1.23 12.37
CA CYS A 238 0.08 1.49 13.24
C CYS A 238 -0.20 1.03 14.68
N SER A 239 -1.40 1.33 15.22
CA SER A 239 -1.78 0.90 16.57
C SER A 239 -1.81 -0.62 16.68
N PHE A 240 -2.34 -1.32 15.67
CA PHE A 240 -2.32 -2.78 15.61
C PHE A 240 -0.88 -3.34 15.52
N GLN A 241 -0.01 -2.71 14.75
CA GLN A 241 1.40 -3.13 14.68
C GLN A 241 2.11 -2.96 16.02
N LEU A 242 1.88 -1.84 16.72
CA LEU A 242 2.42 -1.62 18.06
C LEU A 242 1.89 -2.64 19.08
N LEU A 243 0.60 -2.96 19.00
CA LEU A 243 -0.02 -4.02 19.81
C LEU A 243 0.66 -5.37 19.57
N LEU A 244 0.93 -5.74 18.30
CA LEU A 244 1.64 -6.99 17.99
C LEU A 244 3.06 -7.02 18.56
N ILE A 245 3.79 -5.90 18.50
CA ILE A 245 5.13 -5.79 19.11
C ILE A 245 5.05 -5.96 20.63
N LEU A 246 4.08 -5.32 21.28
CA LEU A 246 3.86 -5.45 22.72
C LEU A 246 3.49 -6.88 23.12
N LEU A 247 2.54 -7.49 22.41
CA LEU A 247 2.13 -8.90 22.62
C LEU A 247 3.33 -9.85 22.44
N ASN A 248 4.19 -9.57 21.46
CA ASN A 248 5.42 -10.32 21.28
C ASN A 248 6.34 -10.16 22.51
N SER A 249 6.54 -8.97 23.06
CA SER A 249 7.36 -8.80 24.27
C SER A 249 6.79 -9.48 25.52
N LEU A 250 5.46 -9.45 25.71
CA LEU A 250 4.80 -10.01 26.90
C LEU A 250 4.81 -11.55 26.92
N MET A 251 4.78 -12.19 25.75
CA MET A 251 4.80 -13.65 25.63
C MET A 251 6.22 -14.24 25.63
N ALA A 252 7.21 -13.54 26.20
CA ALA A 252 8.59 -14.03 26.39
C ALA A 252 8.67 -15.10 27.49
N GLY A 253 8.06 -16.26 27.25
CA GLY A 253 8.20 -17.48 28.04
C GLY A 253 9.00 -18.57 27.31
N GLY A 254 9.38 -19.63 28.03
CA GLY A 254 10.38 -20.64 27.64
C GLY A 254 10.22 -21.31 26.25
N GLN A 255 11.32 -21.95 25.80
CA GLN A 255 11.55 -22.41 24.41
C GLN A 255 10.44 -23.29 23.80
N GLY A 256 9.65 -24.02 24.60
CA GLY A 256 8.51 -24.82 24.12
C GLY A 256 7.27 -24.02 23.70
N VAL A 257 7.10 -22.80 24.20
CA VAL A 257 5.98 -21.89 23.87
C VAL A 257 6.28 -21.04 22.63
N GLY A 258 7.52 -21.06 22.14
CA GLY A 258 7.98 -20.22 21.03
C GLY A 258 7.25 -20.47 19.71
N PHE A 259 7.02 -21.74 19.35
CA PHE A 259 6.31 -22.07 18.10
C PHE A 259 4.83 -21.69 18.15
N LEU A 260 4.15 -21.97 19.27
CA LEU A 260 2.74 -21.60 19.47
C LEU A 260 2.54 -20.08 19.46
N ARG A 261 3.44 -19.33 20.11
CA ARG A 261 3.46 -17.86 20.07
C ARG A 261 3.63 -17.33 18.65
N PHE A 262 4.58 -17.88 17.89
CA PHE A 262 4.80 -17.49 16.50
C PHE A 262 3.55 -17.72 15.66
N LEU A 263 2.91 -18.88 15.82
CA LEU A 263 1.71 -19.25 15.08
C LEU A 263 0.52 -18.34 15.42
N ILE A 264 0.32 -18.01 16.70
CA ILE A 264 -0.74 -17.09 17.13
C ILE A 264 -0.51 -15.67 16.58
N LEU A 265 0.71 -15.16 16.70
CA LEU A 265 1.04 -13.80 16.22
C LEU A 265 0.91 -13.68 14.70
N ILE A 266 1.37 -14.68 13.94
CA ILE A 266 1.28 -14.64 12.48
C ILE A 266 -0.16 -14.79 12.00
N LEU A 267 -0.98 -15.64 12.64
CA LEU A 267 -2.41 -15.76 12.32
C LEU A 267 -3.17 -14.48 12.64
N LEU A 268 -2.93 -13.89 13.82
CA LEU A 268 -3.56 -12.62 14.21
C LEU A 268 -3.17 -11.50 13.24
N ASN A 269 -1.88 -11.36 12.94
CA ASN A 269 -1.38 -10.38 11.97
C ASN A 269 -2.04 -10.57 10.60
N TRP A 270 -2.10 -11.82 10.13
CA TRP A 270 -2.68 -12.18 8.86
C TRP A 270 -4.17 -11.83 8.75
N VAL A 271 -4.98 -12.25 9.72
CA VAL A 271 -6.44 -12.04 9.70
C VAL A 271 -6.78 -10.56 9.73
N VAL A 272 -6.18 -9.81 10.66
CA VAL A 272 -6.48 -8.38 10.80
C VAL A 272 -6.03 -7.59 9.57
N LYS A 273 -4.83 -7.84 9.05
CA LYS A 273 -4.37 -7.16 7.82
C LYS A 273 -5.21 -7.51 6.61
N THR A 274 -5.71 -8.75 6.51
CA THR A 274 -6.59 -9.16 5.42
C THR A 274 -7.88 -8.34 5.44
N VAL A 275 -8.46 -8.17 6.63
CA VAL A 275 -9.67 -7.34 6.82
C VAL A 275 -9.38 -5.88 6.49
N LEU A 276 -8.30 -5.31 7.02
CA LEU A 276 -7.93 -3.91 6.77
C LEU A 276 -7.71 -3.64 5.28
N PHE A 277 -6.85 -4.40 4.60
CA PHE A 277 -6.59 -4.22 3.17
C PHE A 277 -7.85 -4.41 2.32
N THR A 278 -8.71 -5.36 2.68
CA THR A 278 -10.00 -5.54 2.03
C THR A 278 -10.87 -4.29 2.14
N ILE A 279 -11.01 -3.70 3.33
CA ILE A 279 -11.80 -2.49 3.55
C ILE A 279 -11.25 -1.33 2.72
N LEU A 280 -9.93 -1.16 2.68
CA LEU A 280 -9.26 -0.12 1.88
C LEU A 280 -9.59 -0.25 0.39
N ILE A 281 -9.44 -1.45 -0.18
CA ILE A 281 -9.65 -1.69 -1.60
C ILE A 281 -11.13 -1.50 -1.97
N VAL A 282 -12.05 -2.03 -1.16
CA VAL A 282 -13.50 -1.85 -1.37
C VAL A 282 -13.89 -0.38 -1.27
N PHE A 283 -13.33 0.38 -0.33
CA PHE A 283 -13.57 1.83 -0.21
C PHE A 283 -13.15 2.57 -1.48
N VAL A 284 -11.92 2.36 -1.96
CA VAL A 284 -11.39 3.03 -3.16
C VAL A 284 -12.25 2.72 -4.38
N PHE A 285 -12.56 1.45 -4.63
CA PHE A 285 -13.39 1.07 -5.78
C PHE A 285 -14.83 1.59 -5.66
N SER A 286 -15.41 1.60 -4.46
CA SER A 286 -16.75 2.16 -4.21
C SER A 286 -16.79 3.66 -4.49
N LYS A 287 -15.79 4.41 -4.03
CA LYS A 287 -15.67 5.86 -4.31
C LYS A 287 -15.47 6.14 -5.79
N PHE A 288 -14.64 5.36 -6.46
CA PHE A 288 -14.47 5.49 -7.90
C PHE A 288 -15.77 5.22 -8.67
N GLN A 289 -16.57 4.24 -8.25
CA GLN A 289 -17.88 3.97 -8.86
C GLN A 289 -18.89 5.10 -8.61
N GLN A 290 -18.87 5.73 -7.43
CA GLN A 290 -19.68 6.92 -7.14
C GLN A 290 -19.30 8.09 -8.05
N PHE A 291 -18.00 8.32 -8.26
CA PHE A 291 -17.50 9.31 -9.20
C PHE A 291 -17.97 9.05 -10.63
N LYS A 292 -17.82 7.80 -11.10
CA LYS A 292 -18.26 7.38 -12.43
C LYS A 292 -19.74 7.65 -12.67
N LYS A 293 -20.60 7.34 -11.69
CA LYS A 293 -22.05 7.63 -11.77
C LYS A 293 -22.31 9.13 -11.92
N ARG A 294 -21.63 9.97 -11.12
CA ARG A 294 -21.78 11.44 -11.19
C ARG A 294 -21.37 12.02 -12.55
N ILE A 295 -20.34 11.48 -13.19
CA ILE A 295 -19.95 11.92 -14.54
C ILE A 295 -21.02 11.53 -15.56
N ILE A 296 -21.46 10.27 -15.56
CA ILE A 296 -22.42 9.76 -16.54
C ILE A 296 -23.73 10.56 -16.48
N THR A 297 -24.24 10.84 -15.28
CA THR A 297 -25.48 11.63 -15.08
C THR A 297 -25.33 13.10 -15.50
N LYS A 298 -24.13 13.66 -15.57
CA LYS A 298 -23.92 15.03 -16.07
C LYS A 298 -23.80 15.11 -17.60
N THR A 299 -23.63 13.98 -18.28
CA THR A 299 -23.50 13.88 -19.74
C THR A 299 -24.76 13.39 -20.45
N THR A 300 -25.79 13.04 -19.69
CA THR A 300 -27.15 12.70 -20.15
C THR A 300 -28.09 13.82 -19.75
#